data_AF-A0A3S1HEA2-F1
#
_entry.id   AF-A0A3S1HEA2-F1
#
_cell.length_a   1.000
_cell.length_b   1.000
_cell.length_c   1.000
_cell.angle_alpha   90.00
_cell.angle_beta   90.00
_cell.angle_gamma   90.00
#
_symmetry.space_group_name_H-M   'P 1'
#
loop_
_entity.id
_entity.type
_entity.pdbx_description
1 polymer ?
#
loop_
_entity_poly.entity_id
_entity_poly.type
_entity_poly.pdbx_seq_one_letter_code
_entity_poly.pdbx_strand_id
1 'polypeptide(L)' 'VEQDVGLARTATDRLYCMLEGRVTLTGRSAEITREQIGKAYFGAGHGVV' A
#
# COMPACT_ATOMS: atom_id res chain seq x y z
N VAL A 1 2.16 12.51 -10.14
CA VAL A 1 1.68 11.42 -9.25
C VAL A 1 2.51 10.20 -9.57
N GLU A 2 3.27 9.68 -8.61
CA GLU A 2 4.01 8.42 -8.78
C GLU A 2 3.03 7.25 -8.80
N GLN A 3 3.23 6.29 -9.72
CA GLN A 3 2.35 5.12 -9.88
C GLN A 3 3.04 3.81 -9.47
N ASP A 4 4.37 3.80 -9.42
CA ASP A 4 5.12 2.66 -8.94
C ASP A 4 5.15 2.63 -7.40
N VAL A 5 4.26 1.80 -6.85
CA VAL A 5 4.16 1.54 -5.41
C VAL A 5 5.45 0.94 -4.83
N GLY A 6 6.18 0.15 -5.64
CA GLY A 6 7.47 -0.42 -5.25
C GLY A 6 8.51 0.67 -5.03
N LEU A 7 8.63 1.59 -5.99
CA LEU A 7 9.52 2.75 -5.89
C LEU A 7 9.14 3.66 -4.73
N ALA A 8 7.86 4.00 -4.61
CA ALA A 8 7.34 4.84 -3.52
C ALA A 8 7.65 4.24 -2.13
N ARG A 9 7.59 2.91 -1.99
CA ARG A 9 7.96 2.22 -0.76
C ARG A 9 9.44 2.36 -0.43
N THR A 10 10.32 2.28 -1.44
CA THR A 10 11.77 2.39 -1.23
C THR A 10 12.24 3.83 -0.95
N ALA A 11 11.48 4.82 -1.41
CA ALA A 11 11.82 6.24 -1.30
C ALA A 11 11.28 6.93 -0.04
N THR A 12 10.62 6.20 0.87
CA THR A 12 9.87 6.79 1.99
C THR A 12 10.11 6.06 3.32
N ASP A 13 9.91 6.76 4.43
CA ASP A 13 9.95 6.18 5.77
C ASP A 13 8.61 5.60 6.24
N ARG A 14 7.50 6.18 5.75
CA ARG A 14 6.13 5.80 6.10
C ARG A 14 5.25 5.70 4.86
N LEU A 15 4.33 4.74 4.89
CA LEU A 15 3.26 4.61 3.92
C LEU A 15 1.89 4.85 4.55
N TYR A 16 1.00 5.40 3.73
CA TYR A 16 -0.42 5.58 4.01
C TYR A 16 -1.19 5.17 2.76
N CYS A 17 -2.03 4.15 2.87
CA CYS A 17 -2.99 3.80 1.82
C CYS A 17 -4.34 4.39 2.20
N MET A 18 -4.97 5.04 1.23
CA MET A 18 -6.29 5.64 1.40
C MET A 18 -7.29 5.04 0.43
N LEU A 19 -8.48 4.72 0.94
CA LEU A 19 -9.63 4.25 0.18
C LEU A 19 -10.88 4.96 0.70
N GLU A 20 -11.70 5.50 -0.20
CA GLU A 20 -12.96 6.18 0.15
C GLU A 20 -12.81 7.25 1.25
N GLY A 21 -11.72 8.02 1.21
CA GLY A 21 -11.44 9.08 2.18
C GLY A 21 -10.96 8.59 3.56
N ARG A 22 -10.67 7.29 3.72
CA ARG A 22 -10.17 6.70 4.97
C ARG A 22 -8.78 6.12 4.80
N VAL A 23 -7.96 6.15 5.84
CA VAL A 23 -6.68 5.42 5.88
C VAL A 23 -6.95 3.95 6.18
N THR A 24 -6.60 3.07 5.25
CA THR A 24 -6.83 1.61 5.36
C THR A 24 -5.58 0.83 5.72
N LEU A 25 -4.39 1.40 5.48
CA LEU A 25 -3.10 0.85 5.89
C LEU A 25 -2.13 1.99 6.20
N THR A 26 -1.39 1.85 7.30
CA THR A 26 -0.29 2.77 7.63
C THR A 26 0.78 2.05 8.43
N GLY A 27 2.03 2.50 8.27
CA GLY A 27 3.18 1.89 8.94
C GLY A 27 4.50 2.37 8.37
N ARG A 28 5.60 1.81 8.87
CA ARG A 28 6.93 2.04 8.30
C ARG A 28 6.99 1.41 6.91
N SER A 29 7.53 2.13 5.94
CA SER A 29 7.60 1.64 4.56
C SER A 29 8.40 0.33 4.44
N ALA A 30 9.42 0.17 5.27
CA ALA A 30 10.24 -1.05 5.33
C ALA A 30 9.49 -2.28 5.90
N GLU A 31 8.41 -2.08 6.66
CA GLU A 31 7.64 -3.16 7.31
C GLU A 31 6.38 -3.54 6.54
N ILE A 32 5.99 -2.73 5.54
CA ILE A 32 4.80 -2.94 4.72
C ILE A 32 5.15 -3.74 3.46
N THR A 33 4.42 -4.83 3.23
CA THR A 33 4.60 -5.66 2.04
C THR A 33 3.71 -5.21 0.89
N ARG A 34 4.11 -5.56 -0.34
CA ARG A 34 3.30 -5.30 -1.54
C ARG A 34 1.93 -5.97 -1.48
N GLU A 35 1.85 -7.14 -0.84
CA GLU A 35 0.58 -7.86 -0.63
C GLU A 35 -0.35 -7.10 0.32
N GLN A 36 0.17 -6.55 1.42
CA GLN A 36 -0.62 -5.72 2.34
C GLN A 36 -1.17 -4.48 1.63
N ILE A 37 -0.38 -3.84 0.76
CA ILE A 37 -0.82 -2.70 -0.04
C ILE A 37 -1.93 -3.11 -1.02
N GLY A 38 -1.77 -4.25 -1.70
CA GLY A 38 -2.81 -4.79 -2.60
C GLY A 38 -4.13 -5.03 -1.87
N LYS A 39 -4.08 -5.65 -0.68
CA LYS A 39 -5.26 -5.85 0.18
C LYS A 39 -5.90 -4.53 0.63
N ALA A 40 -5.10 -3.52 0.93
CA ALA A 40 -5.58 -2.22 1.39
C ALA A 40 -6.30 -1.40 0.29
N TYR A 41 -5.96 -1.63 -0.98
CA TYR A 41 -6.60 -0.98 -2.13
C TYR A 41 -7.74 -1.79 -2.76
N PHE A 42 -7.62 -3.13 -2.82
CA PHE A 42 -8.52 -4.00 -3.60
C PHE A 42 -9.30 -5.01 -2.76
N GLY A 43 -9.09 -5.04 -1.44
CA GLY A 43 -9.70 -5.99 -0.51
C GLY A 43 -9.03 -7.37 -0.50
N ALA A 44 -9.35 -8.19 0.52
CA ALA A 44 -8.75 -9.51 0.73
C ALA A 44 -9.11 -10.59 -0.33
N GLY A 45 -9.89 -10.22 -1.37
CA GLY A 45 -10.33 -11.11 -2.44
C GLY A 45 -9.64 -10.89 -3.80
N HIS A 46 -8.86 -9.82 -3.97
CA HIS A 46 -8.05 -9.60 -5.18
C HIS A 46 -6.72 -10.36 -5.06
N GLY A 47 -6.80 -11.69 -5.01
CA GLY A 47 -5.70 -12.53 -5.41
C GLY A 47 -5.54 -12.39 -6.92
N VAL A 48 -4.57 -11.61 -7.37
CA VAL A 48 -4.12 -11.73 -8.76
C VAL A 48 -3.48 -13.11 -8.86
N VAL A 49 -4.12 -13.98 -9.65
CA VAL A 49 -3.64 -15.31 -10.06
C VAL A 49 -2.19 -15.27 -10.55
#